data_AF-A0AAP5I857-F1
#
_entry.id   AF-A0AAP5I857-F1
#
_cell.length_a   1.000
_cell.length_b   1.000
_cell.length_c   1.000
_cell.angle_alpha   90.00
_cell.angle_beta   90.00
_cell.angle_gamma   90.00
#
_symmetry.space_group_name_H-M   'P 1'
#
loop_
_entity.id
_entity.type
_entity.pdbx_description
1 polymer ?
#
loop_
_entity_poly.entity_id
_entity_poly.type
_entity_poly.pdbx_seq_one_letter_code
_entity_poly.pdbx_strand_id
1 'polypeptide(L)' 'MPEIDREKGRSRELNTIVLEFGRQKKDRIRDLQEGRGRLFRKIVKTISELQRAGEVGESVQPVIVIVKQKKSSSKGLWD' A
#
# COMPACT_ATOMS: atom_id res chain seq x y z
N MET A 1 21.69 12.24 -42.37
CA MET A 1 21.14 11.01 -41.82
C MET A 1 21.62 10.86 -40.38
N PRO A 2 20.78 11.09 -39.37
CA PRO A 2 21.05 10.59 -38.04
C PRO A 2 20.05 9.47 -37.70
N GLU A 3 20.55 8.23 -37.67
CA GLU A 3 20.02 7.19 -36.79
C GLU A 3 20.71 7.38 -35.44
N ILE A 4 19.99 7.89 -34.43
CA ILE A 4 20.45 7.80 -33.04
C ILE A 4 19.22 7.53 -32.15
N ASP A 5 19.17 6.29 -31.69
CA ASP A 5 18.55 5.78 -30.46
C ASP A 5 17.02 5.76 -30.34
N ARG A 6 16.43 4.82 -31.09
CA ARG A 6 15.33 4.00 -30.56
C ARG A 6 15.89 3.08 -29.47
N GLU A 7 16.09 3.57 -28.25
CA GLU A 7 16.22 2.67 -27.10
C GLU A 7 15.43 3.13 -25.89
N LYS A 8 14.69 2.13 -25.39
CA LYS A 8 14.09 2.03 -24.06
C LYS A 8 12.90 2.94 -23.83
N GLY A 9 11.77 2.49 -24.39
CA GLY A 9 10.47 2.67 -23.73
C GLY A 9 10.66 2.41 -22.25
N ARG A 10 10.55 3.48 -21.47
CA ARG A 10 10.76 3.50 -20.02
C ARG A 10 9.88 2.42 -19.41
N SER A 11 10.45 1.27 -19.10
CA SER A 11 10.06 0.53 -17.92
C SER A 11 10.35 1.46 -16.76
N ARG A 12 9.43 2.38 -16.47
CA ARG A 12 9.30 2.93 -15.12
C ARG A 12 9.03 1.70 -14.29
N GLU A 13 10.09 1.14 -13.71
CA GLU A 13 10.00 0.22 -12.61
C GLU A 13 8.99 0.83 -11.65
N LEU A 14 7.89 0.10 -11.45
CA LEU A 14 6.81 0.57 -10.60
C LEU A 14 7.41 0.64 -9.20
N ASN A 15 7.81 1.82 -8.74
CA ASN A 15 8.24 2.12 -7.36
C ASN A 15 7.05 2.00 -6.39
N THR A 16 6.31 0.90 -6.47
CA THR A 16 5.13 0.60 -5.67
C THR A 16 5.57 -0.27 -4.51
N ILE A 17 5.59 0.32 -3.32
CA ILE A 17 5.86 -0.42 -2.09
C ILE A 17 4.54 -0.95 -1.54
N VAL A 18 4.38 -2.28 -1.54
CA VAL A 18 3.21 -2.94 -0.96
C VAL A 18 3.50 -3.31 0.49
N LEU A 19 2.71 -2.77 1.41
CA LEU A 19 2.83 -3.03 2.84
C LEU A 19 1.58 -3.75 3.35
N GLU A 20 1.77 -4.95 3.92
CA GLU A 20 0.69 -5.71 4.54
C GLU A 20 0.69 -5.50 6.07
N PHE A 21 -0.42 -5.00 6.61
CA PHE A 21 -0.60 -4.78 8.06
C PHE A 21 -1.43 -5.88 8.75
N GLY A 22 -1.67 -6.99 8.05
CA GLY A 22 -2.51 -8.10 8.51
C GLY A 22 -3.95 -7.69 8.82
N ARG A 23 -4.69 -8.57 9.49
CA ARG A 23 -6.10 -8.34 9.84
C ARG A 23 -6.24 -7.31 10.94
N GLN A 24 -6.99 -6.25 10.67
CA GLN A 24 -7.28 -5.19 11.65
C GLN A 24 -8.73 -5.24 12.12
N LYS A 25 -8.95 -4.83 13.37
CA LYS A 25 -10.30 -4.65 13.95
C LYS A 25 -11.00 -3.44 13.29
N LYS A 26 -12.33 -3.47 13.21
CA LYS A 26 -13.15 -2.40 12.60
C LYS A 26 -12.81 -1.02 13.16
N ASP A 27 -12.67 -0.89 14.48
CA ASP A 27 -12.37 0.40 15.11
C ASP A 27 -11.01 0.95 14.68
N ARG A 28 -9.99 0.10 14.51
CA ARG A 28 -8.67 0.52 14.04
C ARG A 28 -8.69 0.99 12.58
N ILE A 29 -9.57 0.41 11.76
CA ILE A 29 -9.79 0.86 10.38
C ILE A 29 -10.49 2.22 10.38
N ARG A 30 -11.49 2.41 11.24
CA ARG A 30 -12.16 3.72 11.40
C ARG A 30 -11.17 4.79 11.85
N ASP A 31 -10.37 4.51 12.88
CA ASP A 31 -9.33 5.43 13.35
C ASP A 31 -8.36 5.81 12.23
N LEU A 32 -7.95 4.83 11.41
CA LEU A 32 -7.07 5.07 10.26
C LEU A 32 -7.73 6.00 9.22
N GLN A 33 -9.01 5.78 8.90
CA GLN A 33 -9.78 6.62 7.96
C GLN A 33 -9.90 8.07 8.45
N GLU A 34 -9.91 8.27 9.77
CA GLU A 34 -9.95 9.58 10.41
C GLU A 34 -8.55 10.18 10.64
N GLY A 35 -7.48 9.55 10.11
CA GLY A 35 -6.10 10.03 10.25
C GLY A 35 -5.54 9.90 11.68
N ARG A 36 -6.08 9.00 12.49
CA ARG A 36 -5.71 8.83 13.90
C ARG A 36 -5.45 7.37 14.29
N GLY A 37 -5.13 7.16 15.57
CA GLY A 37 -4.94 5.84 16.14
C GLY A 37 -3.55 5.24 15.90
N ARG A 38 -3.37 3.99 16.34
CA ARG A 38 -2.07 3.30 16.31
C ARG A 38 -1.68 2.83 14.90
N LEU A 39 -2.66 2.44 14.08
CA LEU A 39 -2.42 1.96 12.72
C LEU A 39 -1.91 3.08 11.82
N PHE A 40 -2.54 4.25 11.88
CA PHE A 40 -2.06 5.45 11.18
C PHE A 40 -0.63 5.81 11.57
N ARG A 41 -0.34 5.89 12.88
CA ARG A 41 1.02 6.18 13.39
C ARG A 41 2.06 5.18 12.87
N LYS A 42 1.69 3.90 12.76
CA LYS A 42 2.57 2.87 12.21
C LYS A 42 2.86 3.12 10.73
N ILE A 43 1.84 3.42 9.93
CA ILE A 43 1.98 3.72 8.50
C ILE A 43 2.87 4.95 8.29
N VAL A 44 2.61 6.05 9.01
CA VAL A 44 3.42 7.28 8.92
C VAL A 44 4.89 6.98 9.26
N LYS A 45 5.15 6.24 10.35
CA LYS A 45 6.51 5.86 10.72
C LYS A 45 7.20 5.05 9.62
N THR A 46 6.51 4.07 9.03
CA THR A 46 7.07 3.26 7.95
C THR A 46 7.37 4.10 6.71
N ILE A 47 6.50 5.02 6.32
CA ILE A 47 6.76 5.92 5.19
C ILE A 47 7.98 6.80 5.48
N SER A 48 8.09 7.38 6.67
CA SER A 48 9.25 8.18 7.06
C SER A 48 10.56 7.38 7.09
N GLU A 49 10.51 6.11 7.50
CA GLU A 49 11.68 5.22 7.46
C GLU A 49 12.10 4.92 6.03
N LEU A 50 11.13 4.66 5.13
CA LEU A 50 11.40 4.43 3.71
C LEU A 50 11.95 5.69 3.02
N GLN A 51 11.46 6.88 3.38
CA GLN A 51 12.00 8.15 2.90
C GLN A 51 13.45 8.35 3.36
N ARG A 52 13.75 8.08 4.64
CA ARG A 52 15.11 8.19 5.19
C ARG A 52 16.08 7.19 4.55
N ALA A 53 15.59 6.02 4.14
CA ALA A 53 16.38 5.01 3.44
C ALA A 53 16.60 5.36 1.95
N GLY A 54 15.92 6.37 1.41
CA GLY A 54 15.98 6.73 -0.01
C GLY A 54 15.14 5.83 -0.93
N GLU A 55 14.30 4.96 -0.36
CA GLU A 55 13.45 4.01 -1.08
C GLU A 55 12.21 4.69 -1.72
N VAL A 56 11.83 5.86 -1.20
CA VAL A 56 10.74 6.69 -1.75
C VAL A 56 11.15 8.16 -1.77
N GLY A 57 10.79 8.85 -2.84
CA GLY A 57 11.07 10.28 -3.00
C GLY A 57 10.35 11.14 -1.96
N GLU A 58 10.88 12.35 -1.73
CA GLU A 58 10.38 13.29 -0.70
C GLU A 58 8.91 13.68 -0.92
N SER A 59 8.45 13.74 -2.17
CA SER A 59 7.08 14.13 -2.54
C SER A 59 6.13 12.95 -2.79
N VAL A 60 6.39 11.79 -2.18
CA VAL A 60 5.50 10.62 -2.33
C VAL A 60 4.13 10.86 -1.70
N GLN A 61 3.07 10.64 -2.47
CA GLN A 61 1.70 10.55 -1.98
C GLN A 61 1.31 9.08 -1.79
N PRO A 62 1.13 8.61 -0.53
CA PRO A 62 0.77 7.22 -0.27
C PRO A 62 -0.69 6.93 -0.64
N VAL A 63 -0.93 5.86 -1.38
CA VAL A 63 -2.28 5.32 -1.65
C VAL A 63 -2.51 4.11 -0.74
N ILE A 64 -3.51 4.18 0.14
CA ILE A 64 -3.81 3.12 1.10
C ILE A 64 -5.11 2.41 0.70
N VAL A 65 -5.01 1.12 0.36
CA VAL A 65 -6.18 0.29 0.01
C VAL A 65 -6.56 -0.59 1.20
N ILE A 66 -7.81 -0.46 1.66
CA ILE A 66 -8.36 -1.26 2.76
C ILE A 66 -9.34 -2.27 2.18
N VAL A 67 -8.99 -3.56 2.26
CA VAL A 67 -9.84 -4.66 1.77
C VAL A 67 -10.53 -5.37 2.93
N LYS A 68 -11.78 -5.79 2.73
CA LYS A 68 -12.50 -6.69 3.64
C LYS A 68 -12.57 -8.07 3.01
N GLN A 69 -11.93 -9.06 3.64
CA GLN A 69 -12.08 -10.44 3.19
C GLN A 69 -13.55 -10.88 3.35
N LYS A 70 -14.17 -11.31 2.26
CA LYS A 70 -15.51 -11.91 2.26
C LYS A 70 -15.40 -13.29 2.91
N LYS A 71 -16.22 -13.58 3.93
CA LYS A 71 -16.30 -14.95 4.46
C LYS A 71 -16.87 -15.84 3.36
N SER A 72 -16.17 -16.91 3.01
CA SER A 72 -16.76 -17.97 2.18
C SER A 72 -17.91 -18.59 2.96
N SER A 73 -19.14 -18.42 2.50
CA SER A 73 -20.27 -19.17 3.02
C SER A 73 -20.19 -20.56 2.41
N SER A 74 -19.64 -21.53 3.16
CA SER A 74 -19.93 -22.94 2.90
C SER A 74 -21.41 -23.16 3.21
N LYS A 75 -22.24 -22.89 2.21
CA LYS A 75 -23.64 -23.29 2.17
C LYS A 75 -23.62 -24.77 1.75
N GLY A 76 -23.81 -25.67 2.72
CA GLY A 76 -23.87 -27.11 2.48
C GLY A 76 -23.12 -27.89 3.56
N LEU A 77 -23.71 -29.01 3.95
CA LEU A 77 -23.32 -29.94 5.04
C LEU A 77 -23.87 -29.59 6.42
N TRP A 78 -25.19 -29.50 6.56
CA TRP A 78 -25.97 -30.23 7.58
C TRP A 78 -27.39 -30.40 7.00
N ASP A 79 -27.70 -31.61 6.57
CA ASP A 79 -29.04 -32.21 6.61
C ASP A 79 -29.16 -32.90 7.99
#